data_AF-A0A5C5UK80-F1
#
_entry.id   AF-A0A5C5UK80-F1
#
_cell.length_a   1.000
_cell.length_b   1.000
_cell.length_c   1.000
_cell.angle_alpha   90.00
_cell.angle_beta   90.00
_cell.angle_gamma   90.00
#
_symmetry.space_group_name_H-M   'P 1'
#
loop_
_entity.id
_entity.type
_entity.pdbx_description
1 polymer ?
#
loop_
_entity_poly.entity_id
_entity_poly.type
_entity_poly.pdbx_seq_one_letter_code
_entity_poly.pdbx_strand_id
1 'polypeptide(L)'
;MLLLLQKNRYALALFSVFALALGVITLTPSAQAQELGAQVKVSAGASGLAVYQGSKTRGTRLFKIESGGTTREAYCIEFGVPAVYTDKAKTVKWDEFPGNNKFKTDEDARHKVNWIAANSYPAVSIDELRAKIGVSAEELPVEAAIAQTQGAIWSILSAEFEYKGVETKDSKIKGAEYKLYEYLTGSSNVGRAETSTLDLSVDIDDSRARREANGVMGPLRVKTNAAALKITTDNGTIVDKDGKEIDASEIRSDMDFYVKIDESAGEAKITASAEGDAISGALVITPKDDGSHGQTLIVTHNDVVRKIEEFTIRWEGTNVSIKTFASDRCDSDKVLAASGGTIIDVVKYSGLIVGKKYVIKGELMDKETGESTGIKAEKEFTPDSPDGKVELSFEVPSGYAGKTLVVFERAYDENGKLIAEHADINDRAQMIRIASEGGDISGSSGDFGSLGGLGFGSSGGGDCGGGNCGGDCGGGNCGGGCDAGSSGCGGCGSDCKDDSGDCGGGCSESGTGGCRGVARVTLESRDFRVRLAERH
;
A
#
# COMPACT_ATOMS: atom_id res chain seq x y z
N MET A 1 -4.91 58.01 5.49
CA MET A 1 -3.89 57.23 4.77
C MET A 1 -3.42 56.08 5.69
N LEU A 2 -4.20 55.09 6.14
CA LEU A 2 -5.41 54.40 5.69
C LEU A 2 -5.40 54.04 4.21
N LEU A 3 -5.34 52.72 3.95
CA LEU A 3 -5.24 51.98 2.68
C LEU A 3 -3.83 51.81 2.12
N LEU A 4 -3.21 50.65 2.39
CA LEU A 4 -2.79 49.64 1.40
C LEU A 4 -1.78 48.69 2.04
N LEU A 5 -2.22 47.45 2.29
CA LEU A 5 -1.52 46.18 1.96
C LEU A 5 -2.16 45.03 2.76
N GLN A 6 -3.34 44.62 2.27
CA GLN A 6 -3.70 43.20 2.23
C GLN A 6 -2.77 42.52 1.21
N LYS A 7 -1.96 41.57 1.66
CA LYS A 7 -1.67 40.27 1.02
C LYS A 7 -0.60 39.53 1.83
N ASN A 8 -0.79 38.22 1.95
CA ASN A 8 0.02 37.23 2.68
C ASN A 8 -0.29 37.04 4.17
N ARG A 9 -1.46 36.45 4.45
CA ARG A 9 -1.71 35.68 5.68
C ARG A 9 -1.42 34.20 5.42
N TYR A 10 -0.16 33.87 5.18
CA TYR A 10 0.40 32.51 5.26
C TYR A 10 1.78 32.62 5.88
N ALA A 11 1.83 33.01 7.15
CA ALA A 11 3.01 32.86 7.98
C ALA A 11 2.55 32.88 9.44
N LEU A 12 3.05 31.92 10.21
CA LEU A 12 2.78 31.63 11.63
C LEU A 12 1.58 30.72 11.93
N ALA A 13 1.86 29.43 11.93
CA ALA A 13 1.46 28.53 13.01
C ALA A 13 2.70 27.70 13.37
N LEU A 14 3.45 28.17 14.36
CA LEU A 14 3.57 27.54 15.68
C LEU A 14 4.17 26.12 15.62
N PHE A 15 5.49 26.08 15.81
CA PHE A 15 6.27 24.92 16.21
C PHE A 15 5.59 24.20 17.38
N SER A 16 4.94 23.08 17.06
CA SER A 16 4.56 22.08 18.06
C SER A 16 5.59 20.96 17.93
N VAL A 17 6.59 21.00 18.82
CA VAL A 17 7.60 19.96 18.96
C VAL A 17 6.90 18.71 19.49
N PHE A 18 6.41 17.85 18.60
CA PHE A 18 6.10 16.48 18.96
C PHE A 18 7.41 15.69 18.89
N ALA A 19 7.92 15.33 20.06
CA ALA A 19 9.04 14.42 20.21
C ALA A 19 8.62 13.03 19.73
N LEU A 20 8.66 12.81 18.42
CA LEU A 20 8.83 11.47 17.86
C LEU A 20 10.23 11.03 18.28
N ALA A 21 10.28 9.95 19.05
CA ALA A 21 11.50 9.20 19.30
C ALA A 21 12.00 8.64 17.96
N LEU A 22 12.62 9.50 17.14
CA LEU A 22 13.62 9.11 16.18
C LEU A 22 14.71 8.46 17.01
N GLY A 23 14.70 7.13 17.05
CA GLY A 23 15.91 6.38 17.33
C GLY A 23 16.97 6.99 16.45
N VAL A 24 17.88 7.74 17.07
CA VAL A 24 19.04 8.31 16.41
C VAL A 24 19.80 7.10 15.90
N ILE A 25 19.57 6.77 14.63
CA ILE A 25 20.44 5.89 13.88
C ILE A 25 21.73 6.68 13.84
N THR A 26 22.63 6.37 14.76
CA THR A 26 24.02 6.73 14.61
C THR A 26 24.43 6.06 13.31
N LEU A 27 24.50 6.86 12.24
CA LEU A 27 25.21 6.50 11.02
C LEU A 27 26.68 6.40 11.44
N THR A 28 27.02 5.29 12.09
CA THR A 28 28.36 4.76 11.98
C THR A 28 28.64 4.69 10.48
N PRO A 29 29.77 5.22 9.99
CA PRO A 29 30.11 5.07 8.59
C PRO A 29 30.06 3.58 8.31
N SER A 30 29.04 3.16 7.55
CA SER A 30 28.89 1.79 7.12
C SER A 30 30.20 1.44 6.44
N ALA A 31 30.88 0.42 6.95
CA ALA A 31 31.92 -0.27 6.20
C ALA A 31 31.42 -0.37 4.76
N GLN A 32 32.10 0.26 3.80
CA GLN A 32 31.62 0.30 2.43
C GLN A 32 31.27 -1.12 2.04
N ALA A 33 30.03 -1.34 1.59
CA ALA A 33 29.62 -2.65 1.12
C ALA A 33 30.64 -3.09 0.08
N GLN A 34 31.11 -4.33 0.17
CA GLN A 34 31.92 -4.91 -0.89
C GLN A 34 31.16 -4.67 -2.19
N GLU A 35 31.81 -4.22 -3.27
CA GLU A 35 31.15 -4.04 -4.57
C GLU A 35 31.53 -5.19 -5.48
N LEU A 36 30.58 -5.75 -6.25
CA LEU A 36 30.89 -6.72 -7.29
C LEU A 36 31.82 -6.10 -8.33
N GLY A 37 32.84 -6.85 -8.75
CA GLY A 37 33.88 -6.38 -9.66
C GLY A 37 34.99 -5.57 -8.97
N ALA A 38 34.88 -5.24 -7.69
CA ALA A 38 35.93 -4.52 -6.98
C ALA A 38 37.20 -5.36 -6.85
N GLN A 39 38.33 -4.69 -7.07
CA GLN A 39 39.64 -5.26 -6.77
C GLN A 39 39.83 -5.30 -5.25
N VAL A 40 40.22 -6.48 -4.74
CA VAL A 40 40.39 -6.74 -3.31
C VAL A 40 41.75 -7.35 -3.02
N LYS A 41 42.26 -7.12 -1.82
CA LYS A 41 43.48 -7.76 -1.34
C LYS A 41 43.14 -8.98 -0.49
N VAL A 42 43.70 -10.12 -0.88
CA VAL A 42 43.59 -11.40 -0.18
C VAL A 42 44.86 -11.67 0.60
N SER A 43 44.72 -11.87 1.90
CA SER A 43 45.83 -12.21 2.80
C SER A 43 45.46 -13.32 3.78
N ALA A 44 46.45 -13.84 4.50
CA ALA A 44 46.23 -14.86 5.52
C ALA A 44 45.49 -14.26 6.74
N GLY A 45 44.37 -14.89 7.11
CA GLY A 45 43.65 -14.61 8.34
C GLY A 45 43.97 -15.63 9.44
N ALA A 46 43.02 -15.80 10.38
CA ALA A 46 43.13 -16.73 11.49
C ALA A 46 43.31 -18.17 11.01
N SER A 47 44.26 -18.89 11.61
CA SER A 47 44.45 -20.32 11.37
C SER A 47 43.42 -21.14 12.14
N GLY A 48 42.84 -22.14 11.49
CA GLY A 48 42.06 -23.17 12.18
C GLY A 48 42.91 -24.40 12.51
N LEU A 49 42.32 -25.33 13.26
CA LEU A 49 42.88 -26.67 13.39
C LEU A 49 42.85 -27.39 12.03
N ALA A 50 43.75 -28.35 11.83
CA ALA A 50 43.67 -29.21 10.66
C ALA A 50 42.47 -30.17 10.78
N VAL A 51 41.96 -30.62 9.63
CA VAL A 51 40.87 -31.60 9.55
C VAL A 51 41.35 -32.86 8.88
N TYR A 52 40.78 -34.00 9.28
CA TYR A 52 41.04 -35.27 8.61
C TYR A 52 40.16 -35.40 7.36
N GLN A 53 40.80 -35.61 6.21
CA GLN A 53 40.21 -36.04 4.95
C GLN A 53 40.55 -37.52 4.75
N GLY A 54 39.65 -38.42 5.14
CA GLY A 54 39.98 -39.85 5.24
C GLY A 54 41.19 -40.07 6.17
N SER A 55 42.30 -40.56 5.62
CA SER A 55 43.57 -40.77 6.36
C SER A 55 44.57 -39.61 6.28
N LYS A 56 44.28 -38.56 5.51
CA LYS A 56 45.16 -37.40 5.30
C LYS A 56 44.68 -36.22 6.13
N THR A 57 45.59 -35.29 6.44
CA THR A 57 45.25 -34.03 7.12
C THR A 57 45.27 -32.87 6.13
N ARG A 58 44.39 -31.88 6.38
CA ARG A 58 44.31 -30.64 5.60
C ARG A 58 44.28 -29.46 6.57
N GLY A 59 45.17 -28.49 6.35
CA GLY A 59 45.14 -27.23 7.10
C GLY A 59 43.90 -26.42 6.75
N THR A 60 43.32 -25.73 7.73
CA THR A 60 42.18 -24.83 7.53
C THR A 60 42.55 -23.42 7.97
N ARG A 61 41.92 -22.42 7.38
CA ARG A 61 42.08 -21.02 7.79
C ARG A 61 40.95 -20.15 7.28
N LEU A 62 40.77 -19.02 7.96
CA LEU A 62 40.08 -17.87 7.40
C LEU A 62 41.05 -17.05 6.55
N PHE A 63 40.52 -16.52 5.45
CA PHE A 63 41.21 -15.57 4.59
C PHE A 63 40.70 -14.17 4.89
N LYS A 64 41.58 -13.17 4.81
CA LYS A 64 41.19 -11.77 4.93
C LYS A 64 41.04 -11.16 3.55
N ILE A 65 39.91 -10.52 3.31
CA ILE A 65 39.52 -9.81 2.11
C ILE A 65 39.46 -8.32 2.46
N GLU A 66 40.43 -7.56 1.99
CA GLU A 66 40.56 -6.13 2.28
C GLU A 66 40.10 -5.30 1.07
N SER A 67 39.14 -4.40 1.29
CA SER A 67 38.63 -3.47 0.27
C SER A 67 38.06 -2.21 0.92
N GLY A 68 38.31 -1.03 0.35
CA GLY A 68 37.73 0.23 0.82
C GLY A 68 38.00 0.58 2.30
N GLY A 69 39.12 0.10 2.87
CA GLY A 69 39.43 0.26 4.30
C GLY A 69 38.69 -0.70 5.24
N THR A 70 37.92 -1.64 4.69
CA THR A 70 37.21 -2.69 5.42
C THR A 70 37.94 -4.03 5.26
N THR A 71 37.81 -4.91 6.27
CA THR A 71 38.31 -6.28 6.21
C THR A 71 37.15 -7.22 6.43
N ARG A 72 36.99 -8.20 5.55
CA ARG A 72 36.05 -9.31 5.67
C ARG A 72 36.80 -10.62 5.74
N GLU A 73 36.20 -11.63 6.33
CA GLU A 73 36.72 -12.98 6.31
C GLU A 73 36.08 -13.81 5.21
N ALA A 74 36.76 -14.88 4.80
CA ALA A 74 36.26 -15.79 3.77
C ALA A 74 36.77 -17.21 4.00
N TYR A 75 35.98 -18.19 3.56
CA TYR A 75 36.35 -19.61 3.52
C TYR A 75 36.66 -20.06 2.10
N CYS A 76 37.44 -21.13 1.98
CA CYS A 76 37.71 -21.75 0.71
C CYS A 76 36.59 -22.66 0.22
N ILE A 77 36.27 -22.60 -1.07
CA ILE A 77 35.31 -23.52 -1.69
C ILE A 77 35.97 -24.60 -2.56
N GLU A 78 37.28 -24.58 -2.78
CA GLU A 78 37.97 -25.54 -3.68
C GLU A 78 39.13 -26.30 -2.99
N PHE A 79 38.87 -27.34 -2.18
CA PHE A 79 39.91 -27.98 -1.34
C PHE A 79 41.18 -28.47 -2.07
N GLY A 80 41.11 -28.75 -3.38
CA GLY A 80 42.23 -29.22 -4.21
C GLY A 80 43.04 -28.12 -4.88
N VAL A 81 42.61 -26.86 -4.81
CA VAL A 81 43.28 -25.72 -5.46
C VAL A 81 44.12 -24.96 -4.42
N PRO A 82 45.41 -24.70 -4.67
CA PRO A 82 46.24 -23.94 -3.73
C PRO A 82 45.77 -22.48 -3.59
N ALA A 83 45.84 -21.96 -2.36
CA ALA A 83 45.58 -20.55 -2.10
C ALA A 83 46.64 -19.64 -2.72
N VAL A 84 46.20 -18.45 -3.16
CA VAL A 84 47.06 -17.38 -3.68
C VAL A 84 46.77 -16.10 -2.90
N TYR A 85 47.81 -15.46 -2.37
CA TYR A 85 47.71 -14.16 -1.72
C TYR A 85 48.10 -13.08 -2.72
N THR A 86 47.21 -12.11 -2.91
CA THR A 86 47.36 -11.10 -3.98
C THR A 86 46.52 -9.88 -3.67
N ASP A 87 46.94 -8.72 -4.16
CA ASP A 87 46.18 -7.47 -4.20
C ASP A 87 45.35 -7.33 -5.50
N LYS A 88 45.40 -8.32 -6.40
CA LYS A 88 44.72 -8.33 -7.70
C LYS A 88 43.46 -9.19 -7.73
N ALA A 89 42.99 -9.66 -6.58
CA ALA A 89 41.79 -10.49 -6.53
C ALA A 89 40.55 -9.66 -6.88
N LYS A 90 39.49 -10.33 -7.32
CA LYS A 90 38.22 -9.68 -7.68
C LYS A 90 37.06 -10.36 -7.00
N THR A 91 36.08 -9.57 -6.61
CA THR A 91 34.78 -10.08 -6.17
C THR A 91 33.86 -10.27 -7.35
N VAL A 92 33.14 -11.39 -7.39
CA VAL A 92 32.34 -11.81 -8.56
C VAL A 92 31.07 -12.53 -8.13
N LYS A 93 30.13 -12.70 -9.08
CA LYS A 93 28.91 -13.50 -8.87
C LYS A 93 29.17 -15.01 -9.01
N TRP A 94 28.19 -15.83 -8.64
CA TRP A 94 28.30 -17.30 -8.71
C TRP A 94 28.49 -17.85 -10.13
N ASP A 95 27.91 -17.21 -11.14
CA ASP A 95 28.02 -17.61 -12.55
C ASP A 95 29.42 -17.41 -13.13
N GLU A 96 30.23 -16.56 -12.50
CA GLU A 96 31.64 -16.32 -12.81
C GLU A 96 32.59 -17.34 -12.13
N PHE A 97 32.06 -18.32 -11.37
CA PHE A 97 32.88 -19.30 -10.68
C PHE A 97 33.77 -20.12 -11.64
N PRO A 98 35.11 -20.04 -11.52
CA PRO A 98 36.04 -20.66 -12.47
C PRO A 98 36.27 -22.16 -12.19
N GLY A 99 35.95 -22.63 -10.98
CA GLY A 99 36.15 -24.01 -10.57
C GLY A 99 35.20 -25.00 -11.25
N ASN A 100 35.33 -26.28 -10.91
CA ASN A 100 34.54 -27.36 -11.52
C ASN A 100 33.96 -28.35 -10.49
N ASN A 101 33.86 -27.94 -9.23
CA ASN A 101 33.23 -28.75 -8.18
C ASN A 101 31.70 -28.55 -8.19
N LYS A 102 31.00 -29.14 -7.21
CA LYS A 102 29.54 -29.04 -7.11
C LYS A 102 29.01 -27.61 -6.99
N PHE A 103 29.81 -26.64 -6.57
CA PHE A 103 29.37 -25.24 -6.50
C PHE A 103 28.88 -24.74 -7.87
N LYS A 104 29.53 -25.20 -8.95
CA LYS A 104 29.20 -24.81 -10.33
C LYS A 104 27.91 -25.44 -10.84
N THR A 105 27.66 -26.69 -10.49
CA THR A 105 26.66 -27.53 -11.17
C THR A 105 25.46 -27.89 -10.30
N ASP A 106 25.57 -27.78 -8.98
CA ASP A 106 24.54 -28.19 -8.02
C ASP A 106 24.05 -26.97 -7.23
N GLU A 107 22.80 -26.58 -7.51
CA GLU A 107 22.15 -25.42 -6.90
C GLU A 107 21.94 -25.54 -5.40
N ASP A 108 21.51 -26.72 -4.95
CA ASP A 108 21.31 -27.00 -3.54
C ASP A 108 22.66 -26.95 -2.81
N ALA A 109 23.72 -27.49 -3.40
CA ALA A 109 25.06 -27.43 -2.81
C ALA A 109 25.58 -26.00 -2.63
N ARG A 110 25.47 -25.13 -3.65
CA ARG A 110 25.91 -23.72 -3.52
C ARG A 110 25.05 -22.93 -2.52
N HIS A 111 23.74 -23.18 -2.48
CA HIS A 111 22.85 -22.57 -1.48
C HIS A 111 23.23 -22.99 -0.06
N LYS A 112 23.53 -24.28 0.17
CA LYS A 112 23.97 -24.78 1.47
C LYS A 112 25.31 -24.22 1.90
N VAL A 113 26.25 -24.03 0.97
CA VAL A 113 27.55 -23.42 1.27
C VAL A 113 27.41 -21.95 1.64
N ASN A 114 26.58 -21.19 0.93
CA ASN A 114 26.29 -19.80 1.26
C ASN A 114 25.59 -19.67 2.63
N TRP A 115 24.66 -20.59 2.93
CA TRP A 115 24.05 -20.66 4.25
C TRP A 115 25.09 -20.89 5.35
N ILE A 116 26.06 -21.79 5.13
CA ILE A 116 27.18 -22.02 6.06
C ILE A 116 27.98 -20.73 6.26
N ALA A 117 28.37 -20.03 5.19
CA ALA A 117 29.14 -18.79 5.27
C ALA A 117 28.44 -17.70 6.10
N ALA A 118 27.10 -17.69 6.12
CA ALA A 118 26.29 -16.76 6.91
C ALA A 118 25.95 -17.25 8.33
N ASN A 119 25.98 -18.57 8.60
CA ASN A 119 25.53 -19.19 9.86
C ASN A 119 26.67 -19.86 10.65
N SER A 120 27.91 -19.47 10.39
CA SER A 120 29.11 -19.98 11.05
C SER A 120 30.06 -18.84 11.43
N TYR A 121 31.15 -19.16 12.12
CA TYR A 121 32.13 -18.17 12.54
C TYR A 121 32.91 -17.65 11.33
N PRO A 122 33.14 -16.33 11.16
CA PRO A 122 32.84 -15.24 12.09
C PRO A 122 31.51 -14.50 11.83
N ALA A 123 30.74 -14.85 10.80
CA ALA A 123 29.45 -14.21 10.52
C ALA A 123 28.48 -14.33 11.72
N VAL A 124 28.52 -15.46 12.41
CA VAL A 124 27.91 -15.65 13.73
C VAL A 124 29.03 -15.65 14.78
N SER A 125 28.82 -14.93 15.88
CA SER A 125 29.79 -14.88 16.97
C SER A 125 30.05 -16.27 17.55
N ILE A 126 31.27 -16.51 18.04
CA ILE A 126 31.64 -17.83 18.58
C ILE A 126 30.75 -18.22 19.78
N ASP A 127 30.34 -17.26 20.60
CA ASP A 127 29.49 -17.50 21.77
C ASP A 127 28.05 -17.83 21.39
N GLU A 128 27.52 -17.17 20.36
CA GLU A 128 26.20 -17.51 19.81
C GLU A 128 26.21 -18.91 19.19
N LEU A 129 27.27 -19.29 18.46
CA LEU A 129 27.40 -20.64 17.91
C LEU A 129 27.44 -21.70 19.01
N ARG A 130 28.22 -21.46 20.07
CA ARG A 130 28.31 -22.34 21.24
C ARG A 130 26.94 -22.55 21.89
N ALA A 131 26.21 -21.47 22.13
CA ALA A 131 24.86 -21.53 22.66
C ALA A 131 23.92 -22.32 21.75
N LYS A 132 24.02 -22.11 20.43
CA LYS A 132 23.14 -22.73 19.43
C LYS A 132 23.31 -24.25 19.32
N ILE A 133 24.53 -24.75 19.46
CA ILE A 133 24.82 -26.19 19.35
C ILE A 133 25.04 -26.87 20.71
N GLY A 134 24.95 -26.12 21.81
CA GLY A 134 25.02 -26.64 23.17
C GLY A 134 26.40 -27.15 23.58
N VAL A 135 27.46 -26.37 23.30
CA VAL A 135 28.86 -26.72 23.65
C VAL A 135 29.55 -25.61 24.45
N SER A 136 30.58 -25.97 25.22
CA SER A 136 31.37 -25.03 26.01
C SER A 136 32.47 -24.32 25.20
N ALA A 137 33.13 -23.34 25.82
CA ALA A 137 34.25 -22.63 25.20
C ALA A 137 35.48 -23.52 24.99
N GLU A 138 35.70 -24.51 25.86
CA GLU A 138 36.77 -25.49 25.75
C GLU A 138 36.48 -26.57 24.70
N GLU A 139 35.20 -26.87 24.45
CA GLU A 139 34.77 -27.83 23.44
C GLU A 139 34.83 -27.25 22.02
N LEU A 140 34.53 -25.94 21.89
CA LEU A 140 34.57 -25.24 20.61
C LEU A 140 35.36 -23.91 20.72
N PRO A 141 36.70 -23.96 20.75
CA PRO A 141 37.52 -22.78 20.53
C PRO A 141 37.43 -22.30 19.07
N VAL A 142 37.88 -21.07 18.80
CA VAL A 142 37.79 -20.43 17.47
C VAL A 142 38.46 -21.30 16.39
N GLU A 143 39.61 -21.88 16.69
CA GLU A 143 40.38 -22.71 15.76
C GLU A 143 39.62 -23.98 15.37
N ALA A 144 38.85 -24.55 16.30
CA ALA A 144 37.99 -25.70 16.04
C ALA A 144 36.74 -25.29 15.23
N ALA A 145 36.18 -24.11 15.49
CA ALA A 145 35.06 -23.59 14.70
C ALA A 145 35.45 -23.33 13.24
N ILE A 146 36.61 -22.72 12.99
CA ILE A 146 37.18 -22.54 11.64
C ILE A 146 37.36 -23.89 10.95
N ALA A 147 37.91 -24.88 11.66
CA ALA A 147 38.17 -26.21 11.12
C ALA A 147 36.88 -26.95 10.73
N GLN A 148 35.91 -27.02 11.63
CA GLN A 148 34.63 -27.69 11.39
C GLN A 148 33.83 -27.00 10.27
N THR A 149 33.85 -25.66 10.22
CA THR A 149 33.20 -24.88 9.16
C THR A 149 33.84 -25.13 7.80
N GLN A 150 35.17 -25.07 7.71
CA GLN A 150 35.89 -25.33 6.46
C GLN A 150 35.68 -26.78 5.99
N GLY A 151 35.67 -27.74 6.92
CA GLY A 151 35.35 -29.15 6.65
C GLY A 151 33.93 -29.37 6.14
N ALA A 152 32.94 -28.67 6.71
CA ALA A 152 31.55 -28.70 6.25
C ALA A 152 31.43 -28.25 4.79
N ILE A 153 32.01 -27.09 4.45
CA ILE A 153 32.02 -26.55 3.07
C ILE A 153 32.64 -27.56 2.09
N TRP A 154 33.82 -28.09 2.40
CA TRP A 154 34.49 -29.04 1.50
C TRP A 154 33.72 -30.36 1.34
N SER A 155 33.09 -30.86 2.40
CA SER A 155 32.30 -32.10 2.34
C SER A 155 31.04 -31.99 1.47
N ILE A 156 30.44 -30.80 1.41
CA ILE A 156 29.30 -30.53 0.52
C ILE A 156 29.77 -30.46 -0.93
N LEU A 157 30.89 -29.78 -1.17
CA LEU A 157 31.34 -29.43 -2.53
C LEU A 157 32.11 -30.53 -3.25
N SER A 158 32.71 -31.47 -2.54
CA SER A 158 33.53 -32.53 -3.11
C SER A 158 33.19 -33.90 -2.55
N ALA A 159 32.80 -34.82 -3.43
CA ALA A 159 32.64 -36.23 -3.08
C ALA A 159 33.96 -36.91 -2.67
N GLU A 160 35.11 -36.35 -3.05
CA GLU A 160 36.44 -36.83 -2.66
C GLU A 160 36.86 -36.37 -1.26
N PHE A 161 36.11 -35.45 -0.66
CA PHE A 161 36.38 -34.93 0.66
C PHE A 161 35.50 -35.61 1.71
N GLU A 162 36.03 -36.66 2.34
CA GLU A 162 35.38 -37.32 3.47
C GLU A 162 35.85 -36.70 4.79
N TYR A 163 34.97 -35.95 5.45
CA TYR A 163 35.27 -35.35 6.75
C TYR A 163 35.37 -36.42 7.85
N LYS A 164 36.51 -36.45 8.56
CA LYS A 164 36.81 -37.40 9.65
C LYS A 164 37.18 -36.70 10.97
N GLY A 165 36.62 -35.52 11.18
CA GLY A 165 36.82 -34.75 12.41
C GLY A 165 38.06 -33.85 12.35
N VAL A 166 38.47 -33.39 13.52
CA VAL A 166 39.51 -32.38 13.71
C VAL A 166 40.78 -33.02 14.25
N GLU A 167 41.93 -32.57 13.77
CA GLU A 167 43.24 -32.99 14.27
C GLU A 167 43.58 -32.24 15.56
N THR A 168 43.44 -32.94 16.70
CA THR A 168 43.72 -32.39 18.03
C THR A 168 44.08 -33.50 19.02
N LYS A 169 44.84 -33.14 20.06
CA LYS A 169 45.11 -33.98 21.23
C LYS A 169 44.23 -33.63 22.42
N ASP A 170 43.49 -32.52 22.35
CA ASP A 170 42.57 -32.10 23.40
C ASP A 170 41.30 -32.95 23.38
N SER A 171 41.03 -33.65 24.48
CA SER A 171 39.89 -34.57 24.59
C SER A 171 38.54 -33.86 24.57
N LYS A 172 38.44 -32.60 25.00
CA LYS A 172 37.20 -31.82 24.98
C LYS A 172 36.86 -31.41 23.56
N ILE A 173 37.84 -30.85 22.84
CA ILE A 173 37.68 -30.52 21.42
C ILE A 173 37.35 -31.79 20.62
N LYS A 174 38.05 -32.89 20.91
CA LYS A 174 37.80 -34.18 20.25
C LYS A 174 36.38 -34.71 20.52
N GLY A 175 35.86 -34.53 21.73
CA GLY A 175 34.49 -34.91 22.10
C GLY A 175 33.40 -34.12 21.35
N ALA A 176 33.69 -32.90 20.91
CA ALA A 176 32.76 -32.02 20.20
C ALA A 176 33.10 -31.82 18.71
N GLU A 177 33.99 -32.63 18.15
CA GLU A 177 34.60 -32.39 16.83
C GLU A 177 33.65 -32.48 15.63
N TYR A 178 32.42 -32.99 15.85
CA TYR A 178 31.37 -33.07 14.83
C TYR A 178 30.18 -32.15 15.12
N LYS A 179 30.10 -31.49 16.29
CA LYS A 179 28.88 -30.78 16.72
C LYS A 179 28.54 -29.60 15.79
N LEU A 180 29.52 -28.77 15.45
CA LEU A 180 29.31 -27.66 14.52
C LEU A 180 29.17 -28.20 13.09
N TYR A 181 29.99 -29.19 12.70
CA TYR A 181 29.89 -29.82 11.39
C TYR A 181 28.48 -30.38 11.09
N GLU A 182 27.90 -31.12 12.02
CA GLU A 182 26.55 -31.71 11.90
C GLU A 182 25.47 -30.63 11.89
N TYR A 183 25.60 -29.59 12.70
CA TYR A 183 24.68 -28.43 12.64
C TYR A 183 24.72 -27.75 11.26
N LEU A 184 25.92 -27.58 10.69
CA LEU A 184 26.13 -26.89 9.42
C LEU A 184 25.74 -27.72 8.19
N THR A 185 25.81 -29.05 8.27
CA THR A 185 25.54 -29.96 7.14
C THR A 185 24.19 -30.69 7.26
N GLY A 186 23.57 -30.66 8.45
CA GLY A 186 22.30 -31.32 8.74
C GLY A 186 21.06 -30.50 8.37
N SER A 187 19.94 -30.85 8.99
CA SER A 187 18.62 -30.29 8.67
C SER A 187 18.46 -28.80 8.97
N SER A 188 19.31 -28.23 9.82
CA SER A 188 19.29 -26.78 10.10
C SER A 188 19.72 -25.95 8.89
N ASN A 189 20.51 -26.54 7.99
CA ASN A 189 20.95 -25.88 6.77
C ASN A 189 19.84 -25.91 5.71
N VAL A 190 19.07 -24.83 5.67
CA VAL A 190 17.97 -24.63 4.72
C VAL A 190 18.40 -24.04 3.38
N GLY A 191 19.70 -23.81 3.19
CA GLY A 191 20.24 -23.11 2.03
C GLY A 191 19.95 -21.60 2.06
N ARG A 192 20.73 -20.85 1.28
CA ARG A 192 20.58 -19.40 1.11
C ARG A 192 21.02 -19.01 -0.30
N ALA A 193 20.14 -18.35 -1.06
CA ALA A 193 20.44 -17.87 -2.41
C ALA A 193 21.48 -16.73 -2.40
N GLU A 194 22.12 -16.47 -3.55
CA GLU A 194 23.02 -15.33 -3.74
C GLU A 194 22.20 -14.05 -3.64
N THR A 195 22.68 -13.07 -2.88
CA THR A 195 22.05 -11.75 -2.82
C THR A 195 23.11 -10.68 -3.00
N SER A 196 22.79 -9.66 -3.80
CA SER A 196 23.55 -8.43 -3.85
C SER A 196 22.64 -7.24 -3.57
N THR A 197 23.18 -6.19 -2.97
CA THR A 197 22.47 -4.93 -2.75
C THR A 197 21.94 -4.29 -4.01
N LEU A 198 22.64 -4.49 -5.13
CA LEU A 198 22.23 -4.04 -6.45
C LEU A 198 20.95 -4.74 -6.93
N ASP A 199 20.69 -5.97 -6.46
CA ASP A 199 19.54 -6.75 -6.88
C ASP A 199 18.31 -6.52 -5.97
N LEU A 200 18.43 -5.84 -4.82
CA LEU A 200 17.30 -5.63 -3.91
C LEU A 200 16.18 -4.81 -4.58
N SER A 201 15.05 -5.47 -4.79
CA SER A 201 13.84 -4.90 -5.35
C SER A 201 12.76 -4.83 -4.29
N VAL A 202 12.05 -3.71 -4.26
CA VAL A 202 10.82 -3.52 -3.52
C VAL A 202 9.92 -2.78 -4.51
N ASP A 203 8.84 -3.44 -4.88
CA ASP A 203 7.85 -2.94 -5.82
C ASP A 203 6.50 -3.00 -5.11
N ILE A 204 5.75 -1.91 -5.14
CA ILE A 204 4.47 -1.80 -4.47
C ILE A 204 3.40 -1.71 -5.55
N ASP A 205 2.43 -2.60 -5.48
CA ASP A 205 1.23 -2.58 -6.31
C ASP A 205 0.04 -2.11 -5.48
N ASP A 206 -0.40 -0.88 -5.74
CA ASP A 206 -1.60 -0.24 -5.20
C ASP A 206 -2.71 -0.08 -6.26
N SER A 207 -2.51 -0.60 -7.48
CA SER A 207 -3.43 -0.36 -8.61
C SER A 207 -4.85 -0.87 -8.35
N ARG A 208 -4.97 -1.91 -7.52
CA ARG A 208 -6.22 -2.51 -7.06
C ARG A 208 -6.74 -1.92 -5.76
N ALA A 209 -5.97 -1.08 -5.07
CA ALA A 209 -6.37 -0.52 -3.79
C ALA A 209 -7.63 0.34 -3.96
N ARG A 210 -8.68 -0.02 -3.24
CA ARG A 210 -9.92 0.74 -3.15
C ARG A 210 -10.26 0.92 -1.67
N ARG A 211 -10.97 2.00 -1.38
CA ARG A 211 -11.47 2.28 -0.05
C ARG A 211 -12.88 1.72 0.08
N GLU A 212 -13.07 0.88 1.08
CA GLU A 212 -14.35 0.31 1.47
C GLU A 212 -15.09 1.23 2.44
N ALA A 213 -16.42 1.07 2.53
CA ALA A 213 -17.28 1.89 3.41
C ALA A 213 -16.90 1.79 4.90
N ASN A 214 -16.30 0.66 5.31
CA ASN A 214 -15.82 0.41 6.67
C ASN A 214 -14.44 1.05 6.97
N GLY A 215 -13.89 1.84 6.04
CA GLY A 215 -12.61 2.53 6.19
C GLY A 215 -11.37 1.67 5.89
N VAL A 216 -11.55 0.43 5.45
CA VAL A 216 -10.47 -0.45 5.01
C VAL A 216 -10.03 -0.05 3.60
N MET A 217 -8.72 0.03 3.38
CA MET A 217 -8.10 0.31 2.08
C MET A 217 -7.28 -0.88 1.63
N GLY A 218 -7.52 -1.34 0.41
CA GLY A 218 -6.74 -2.41 -0.22
C GLY A 218 -7.50 -3.08 -1.36
N PRO A 219 -7.02 -4.23 -1.85
CA PRO A 219 -5.78 -4.88 -1.44
C PRO A 219 -4.54 -4.09 -1.89
N LEU A 220 -3.52 -4.07 -1.02
CA LEU A 220 -2.17 -3.60 -1.30
C LEU A 220 -1.24 -4.80 -1.38
N ARG A 221 -0.17 -4.69 -2.18
CA ARG A 221 0.78 -5.77 -2.35
C ARG A 221 2.21 -5.25 -2.49
N VAL A 222 3.16 -5.94 -1.86
CA VAL A 222 4.59 -5.65 -2.02
C VAL A 222 5.27 -6.87 -2.62
N LYS A 223 6.01 -6.67 -3.71
CA LYS A 223 6.87 -7.66 -4.34
C LYS A 223 8.32 -7.30 -4.06
N THR A 224 9.04 -8.24 -3.47
CA THR A 224 10.46 -8.09 -3.16
C THR A 224 11.18 -9.43 -3.32
N ASN A 225 12.48 -9.37 -3.65
CA ASN A 225 13.40 -10.50 -3.59
C ASN A 225 14.20 -10.57 -2.27
N ALA A 226 13.89 -9.71 -1.30
CA ALA A 226 14.54 -9.71 0.01
C ALA A 226 14.11 -10.90 0.88
N ALA A 227 15.01 -11.31 1.77
CA ALA A 227 14.76 -12.41 2.71
C ALA A 227 13.79 -12.01 3.84
N ALA A 228 13.75 -10.72 4.20
CA ALA A 228 12.84 -10.18 5.19
C ALA A 228 12.12 -8.94 4.66
N LEU A 229 10.84 -8.82 5.00
CA LEU A 229 9.98 -7.69 4.67
C LEU A 229 9.31 -7.19 5.94
N LYS A 230 9.36 -5.87 6.15
CA LYS A 230 8.65 -5.17 7.22
C LYS A 230 7.77 -4.09 6.60
N ILE A 231 6.49 -4.11 6.94
CA ILE A 231 5.53 -3.08 6.54
C ILE A 231 5.14 -2.26 7.79
N THR A 232 5.11 -0.94 7.66
CA THR A 232 4.59 -0.03 8.68
C THR A 232 3.72 1.03 8.04
N THR A 233 2.84 1.64 8.83
CA THR A 233 2.11 2.84 8.43
C THR A 233 2.22 3.91 9.52
N ASP A 234 2.24 5.18 9.12
CA ASP A 234 2.22 6.31 10.06
C ASP A 234 0.80 6.66 10.54
N ASN A 235 -0.22 6.16 9.85
CA ASN A 235 -1.61 6.44 10.15
C ASN A 235 -2.51 5.23 9.86
N GLY A 236 -3.24 4.77 10.87
CA GLY A 236 -4.09 3.59 10.80
C GLY A 236 -3.41 2.32 11.31
N THR A 237 -3.99 1.18 10.95
CA THR A 237 -3.58 -0.16 11.40
C THR A 237 -3.56 -1.13 10.23
N ILE A 238 -2.62 -2.09 10.26
CA ILE A 238 -2.55 -3.14 9.24
C ILE A 238 -3.59 -4.22 9.59
N VAL A 239 -4.44 -4.55 8.63
CA VAL A 239 -5.62 -5.40 8.82
C VAL A 239 -5.77 -6.43 7.69
N ASP A 240 -6.63 -7.43 7.90
CA ASP A 240 -7.14 -8.30 6.85
C ASP A 240 -8.27 -7.62 6.05
N LYS A 241 -8.81 -8.34 5.05
CA LYS A 241 -9.90 -7.85 4.18
C LYS A 241 -11.18 -7.47 4.94
N ASP A 242 -11.39 -8.04 6.13
CA ASP A 242 -12.58 -7.83 6.95
C ASP A 242 -12.36 -6.70 7.99
N GLY A 243 -11.17 -6.09 7.99
CA GLY A 243 -10.81 -4.98 8.88
C GLY A 243 -10.35 -5.43 10.26
N LYS A 244 -10.01 -6.71 10.44
CA LYS A 244 -9.42 -7.23 11.67
C LYS A 244 -7.91 -7.04 11.64
N GLU A 245 -7.35 -6.53 12.73
CA GLU A 245 -5.90 -6.33 12.88
C GLU A 245 -5.11 -7.64 12.70
N ILE A 246 -4.01 -7.55 11.96
CA ILE A 246 -3.06 -8.64 11.73
C ILE A 246 -1.65 -8.22 12.15
N ASP A 247 -0.82 -9.18 12.51
CA ASP A 247 0.59 -8.91 12.77
C ASP A 247 1.31 -8.63 11.44
N ALA A 248 1.78 -7.40 11.28
CA ALA A 248 2.48 -6.95 10.08
C ALA A 248 3.75 -7.77 9.77
N SER A 249 4.31 -8.46 10.76
CA SER A 249 5.46 -9.36 10.58
C SER A 249 5.11 -10.67 9.87
N GLU A 250 3.82 -10.99 9.70
CA GLU A 250 3.35 -12.16 8.94
C GLU A 250 3.23 -11.88 7.44
N ILE A 251 3.27 -10.61 7.02
CA ILE A 251 3.22 -10.24 5.60
C ILE A 251 4.44 -10.79 4.87
N ARG A 252 4.21 -11.38 3.69
CA ARG A 252 5.25 -11.93 2.81
C ARG A 252 5.21 -11.23 1.45
N SER A 253 6.28 -11.40 0.68
CA SER A 253 6.32 -10.96 -0.72
C SER A 253 5.14 -11.53 -1.50
N ASP A 254 4.51 -10.71 -2.33
CA ASP A 254 3.35 -11.04 -3.17
C ASP A 254 2.04 -11.39 -2.42
N MET A 255 1.98 -11.10 -1.11
CA MET A 255 0.77 -11.27 -0.28
C MET A 255 -0.10 -10.00 -0.30
N ASP A 256 -1.42 -10.17 -0.39
CA ASP A 256 -2.38 -9.07 -0.21
C ASP A 256 -2.47 -8.71 1.29
N PHE A 257 -2.38 -7.42 1.58
CA PHE A 257 -2.68 -6.86 2.90
C PHE A 257 -3.55 -5.60 2.76
N TYR A 258 -4.12 -5.16 3.87
CA TYR A 258 -5.02 -4.01 3.92
C TYR A 258 -4.60 -3.07 5.04
N VAL A 259 -5.04 -1.82 4.95
CA VAL A 259 -4.83 -0.82 6.00
C VAL A 259 -6.19 -0.25 6.39
N LYS A 260 -6.52 -0.30 7.68
CA LYS A 260 -7.66 0.41 8.25
C LYS A 260 -7.18 1.77 8.72
N ILE A 261 -7.69 2.79 8.07
CA ILE A 261 -7.17 4.14 8.14
C ILE A 261 -7.87 4.94 9.26
N ASP A 262 -7.14 5.84 9.94
CA ASP A 262 -7.78 6.92 10.70
C ASP A 262 -8.24 8.01 9.73
N GLU A 263 -9.56 8.14 9.59
CA GLU A 263 -10.22 8.97 8.59
C GLU A 263 -9.93 10.48 8.77
N SER A 264 -9.41 10.91 9.92
CA SER A 264 -9.17 12.32 10.22
C SER A 264 -8.01 12.96 9.43
N ALA A 265 -7.05 12.17 8.93
CA ALA A 265 -5.81 12.71 8.37
C ALA A 265 -5.83 12.99 6.84
N GLY A 266 -6.75 12.39 6.08
CA GLY A 266 -6.83 12.56 4.61
C GLY A 266 -5.75 11.84 3.79
N GLU A 267 -4.67 11.38 4.43
CA GLU A 267 -3.62 10.55 3.84
C GLU A 267 -3.00 9.60 4.88
N ALA A 268 -2.39 8.53 4.39
CA ALA A 268 -1.57 7.62 5.18
C ALA A 268 -0.34 7.25 4.37
N LYS A 269 0.83 7.32 4.99
CA LYS A 269 2.07 6.84 4.43
C LYS A 269 2.29 5.39 4.86
N ILE A 270 2.64 4.56 3.89
CA ILE A 270 3.00 3.17 4.10
C ILE A 270 4.46 3.03 3.71
N THR A 271 5.22 2.42 4.59
CA THR A 271 6.65 2.20 4.43
C THR A 271 6.91 0.69 4.33
N ALA A 272 7.45 0.27 3.20
CA ALA A 272 7.96 -1.09 3.00
C ALA A 272 9.47 -1.08 3.17
N SER A 273 9.95 -1.73 4.23
CA SER A 273 11.37 -1.95 4.49
C SER A 273 11.72 -3.39 4.17
N ALA A 274 12.46 -3.59 3.09
CA ALA A 274 13.01 -4.88 2.72
C ALA A 274 14.46 -4.97 3.19
N GLU A 275 14.79 -6.07 3.85
CA GLU A 275 16.13 -6.32 4.39
C GLU A 275 16.73 -7.54 3.68
N GLY A 276 17.92 -7.36 3.11
CA GLY A 276 18.70 -8.43 2.53
C GLY A 276 20.19 -8.16 2.71
N ASP A 277 21.03 -9.17 2.59
CA ASP A 277 22.43 -9.02 2.95
C ASP A 277 23.24 -8.23 1.90
N ALA A 278 24.25 -7.47 2.37
CA ALA A 278 25.05 -6.53 1.59
C ALA A 278 25.65 -7.13 0.31
N ILE A 279 26.39 -8.23 0.43
CA ILE A 279 26.63 -9.22 -0.62
C ILE A 279 26.72 -10.62 0.01
N SER A 280 25.60 -11.32 0.16
CA SER A 280 25.67 -12.71 0.64
C SER A 280 26.28 -13.61 -0.42
N GLY A 281 27.35 -14.32 -0.04
CA GLY A 281 27.91 -15.37 -0.87
C GLY A 281 28.79 -14.86 -2.01
N ALA A 282 29.26 -13.61 -1.93
CA ALA A 282 30.25 -13.06 -2.85
C ALA A 282 31.42 -14.03 -3.00
N LEU A 283 31.81 -14.30 -4.24
CA LEU A 283 33.02 -15.07 -4.50
C LEU A 283 34.21 -14.14 -4.67
N VAL A 284 35.38 -14.57 -4.23
CA VAL A 284 36.66 -13.91 -4.50
C VAL A 284 37.53 -14.81 -5.35
N ILE A 285 37.82 -14.36 -6.58
CA ILE A 285 38.75 -15.04 -7.49
C ILE A 285 40.14 -14.41 -7.33
N THR A 286 41.13 -15.26 -7.08
CA THR A 286 42.54 -14.88 -7.01
C THR A 286 43.24 -15.26 -8.33
N PRO A 287 43.56 -14.33 -9.23
CA PRO A 287 44.20 -14.67 -10.50
C PRO A 287 45.67 -15.07 -10.31
N LYS A 288 46.17 -15.96 -11.18
CA LYS A 288 47.60 -16.24 -11.36
C LYS A 288 48.09 -15.73 -12.72
N ASP A 289 49.40 -15.54 -12.84
CA ASP A 289 50.03 -15.02 -14.06
C ASP A 289 49.91 -15.99 -15.26
N ASP A 290 49.72 -17.28 -15.00
CA ASP A 290 49.53 -18.33 -16.03
C ASP A 290 48.08 -18.43 -16.55
N GLY A 291 47.20 -17.54 -16.11
CA GLY A 291 45.78 -17.53 -16.47
C GLY A 291 44.92 -18.51 -15.66
N SER A 292 45.51 -19.34 -14.79
CA SER A 292 44.76 -20.12 -13.80
C SER A 292 44.35 -19.26 -12.60
N HIS A 293 43.53 -19.81 -11.71
CA HIS A 293 43.16 -19.17 -10.46
C HIS A 293 43.79 -19.89 -9.25
N GLY A 294 44.00 -19.15 -8.17
CA GLY A 294 44.12 -19.70 -6.84
C GLY A 294 42.73 -20.05 -6.29
N GLN A 295 42.71 -20.69 -5.13
CA GLN A 295 41.47 -21.17 -4.51
C GLN A 295 40.41 -20.07 -4.43
N THR A 296 39.22 -20.33 -4.96
CA THR A 296 38.10 -19.40 -4.85
C THR A 296 37.60 -19.38 -3.41
N LEU A 297 37.28 -18.17 -2.94
CA LEU A 297 36.81 -17.94 -1.57
C LEU A 297 35.36 -17.48 -1.58
N ILE A 298 34.59 -17.86 -0.56
CA ILE A 298 33.26 -17.31 -0.28
C ILE A 298 33.35 -16.40 0.94
N VAL A 299 32.94 -15.14 0.79
CA VAL A 299 33.01 -14.14 1.86
C VAL A 299 31.99 -14.48 2.96
N THR A 300 32.42 -14.39 4.21
CA THR A 300 31.58 -14.53 5.39
C THR A 300 31.16 -13.13 5.86
N HIS A 301 29.88 -12.81 5.74
CA HIS A 301 29.29 -11.70 6.48
C HIS A 301 27.78 -11.90 6.58
N ASN A 302 27.17 -11.25 7.57
CA ASN A 302 25.72 -11.12 7.72
C ASN A 302 25.28 -9.65 7.72
N ASP A 303 26.10 -8.76 7.14
CA ASP A 303 25.76 -7.35 7.02
C ASP A 303 24.43 -7.22 6.29
N VAL A 304 23.44 -6.63 6.97
CA VAL A 304 22.10 -6.42 6.42
C VAL A 304 22.07 -5.05 5.75
N VAL A 305 21.64 -5.02 4.49
CA VAL A 305 21.27 -3.80 3.79
C VAL A 305 19.77 -3.70 3.71
N ARG A 306 19.30 -2.47 3.85
CA ARG A 306 17.88 -2.14 3.86
C ARG A 306 17.57 -1.30 2.64
N LYS A 307 16.55 -1.73 1.89
CA LYS A 307 15.89 -0.88 0.90
C LYS A 307 14.53 -0.48 1.47
N ILE A 308 14.28 0.82 1.49
CA ILE A 308 13.03 1.39 1.99
C ILE A 308 12.33 2.04 0.81
N GLU A 309 11.10 1.63 0.56
CA GLU A 309 10.19 2.31 -0.34
C GLU A 309 9.02 2.86 0.48
N GLU A 310 8.62 4.08 0.15
CA GLU A 310 7.48 4.74 0.76
C GLU A 310 6.45 5.03 -0.32
N PHE A 311 5.17 4.84 0.03
CA PHE A 311 4.07 5.33 -0.79
C PHE A 311 3.00 5.96 0.07
N THR A 312 2.30 6.93 -0.51
CA THR A 312 1.24 7.65 0.17
C THR A 312 -0.08 7.33 -0.50
N ILE A 313 -0.98 6.71 0.27
CA ILE A 313 -2.38 6.60 -0.12
C ILE A 313 -3.10 7.87 0.34
N ARG A 314 -3.80 8.50 -0.60
CA ARG A 314 -4.62 9.69 -0.37
C ARG A 314 -6.08 9.30 -0.57
N TRP A 315 -6.98 9.90 0.20
CA TRP A 315 -8.41 9.75 -0.02
C TRP A 315 -9.13 11.09 -0.02
N GLU A 316 -10.15 11.18 -0.86
CA GLU A 316 -11.10 12.29 -0.87
C GLU A 316 -12.13 12.02 0.23
N GLY A 317 -12.36 12.98 1.13
CA GLY A 317 -13.25 12.75 2.27
C GLY A 317 -13.02 13.48 3.59
N THR A 318 -12.17 14.52 3.66
CA THR A 318 -11.89 15.21 4.95
C THR A 318 -12.08 16.72 4.93
N ASN A 319 -12.27 17.31 3.75
CA ASN A 319 -12.51 18.74 3.59
C ASN A 319 -13.95 18.98 3.09
N VAL A 320 -14.90 18.45 3.86
CA VAL A 320 -16.32 18.53 3.56
C VAL A 320 -16.71 20.00 3.47
N SER A 321 -17.38 20.38 2.38
CA SER A 321 -17.94 21.71 2.23
C SER A 321 -19.35 21.64 1.67
N ILE A 322 -20.16 22.62 2.03
CA ILE A 322 -21.51 22.77 1.51
C ILE A 322 -21.69 24.17 0.91
N LYS A 323 -22.48 24.23 -0.16
CA LYS A 323 -22.98 25.47 -0.78
C LYS A 323 -24.47 25.34 -0.95
N THR A 324 -25.21 26.34 -0.53
CA THR A 324 -26.66 26.23 -0.35
C THR A 324 -27.38 27.24 -1.24
N PHE A 325 -28.62 26.95 -1.67
CA PHE A 325 -29.46 27.87 -2.44
C PHE A 325 -30.94 27.73 -2.08
N ALA A 326 -31.53 28.76 -1.45
CA ALA A 326 -32.93 28.76 -1.03
C ALA A 326 -33.86 29.40 -2.07
N SER A 327 -35.06 28.89 -2.30
CA SER A 327 -36.06 29.52 -3.20
C SER A 327 -37.49 29.19 -2.78
N ASP A 328 -38.46 30.00 -3.20
CA ASP A 328 -39.88 29.62 -3.11
C ASP A 328 -40.13 28.37 -3.99
N ARG A 329 -40.79 27.36 -3.43
CA ARG A 329 -41.19 26.16 -4.18
C ARG A 329 -42.11 26.48 -5.36
N CYS A 330 -42.94 27.51 -5.26
CA CYS A 330 -44.02 27.77 -6.23
C CYS A 330 -43.49 28.23 -7.59
N ASP A 331 -42.53 29.15 -7.59
CA ASP A 331 -42.00 29.78 -8.81
C ASP A 331 -40.46 29.87 -8.86
N SER A 332 -39.78 29.32 -7.85
CA SER A 332 -38.31 29.32 -7.71
C SER A 332 -37.69 30.72 -7.56
N ASP A 333 -38.48 31.74 -7.23
CA ASP A 333 -37.97 33.07 -6.96
C ASP A 333 -37.52 33.23 -5.47
N LYS A 334 -37.25 34.46 -5.04
CA LYS A 334 -36.79 34.77 -3.67
C LYS A 334 -37.88 35.44 -2.81
N VAL A 335 -39.15 35.27 -3.17
CA VAL A 335 -40.31 35.94 -2.58
C VAL A 335 -41.38 34.92 -2.20
N LEU A 336 -41.64 34.76 -0.90
CA LEU A 336 -42.74 33.91 -0.44
C LEU A 336 -44.00 34.75 -0.20
N ALA A 337 -45.18 34.17 -0.42
CA ALA A 337 -46.47 34.82 -0.13
C ALA A 337 -46.61 35.21 1.36
N ALA A 338 -47.39 36.27 1.64
CA ALA A 338 -47.61 36.78 3.01
C ALA A 338 -48.32 35.75 3.92
N SER A 339 -49.11 34.85 3.33
CA SER A 339 -49.77 33.74 4.01
C SER A 339 -48.83 32.62 4.44
N GLY A 340 -47.55 32.69 4.08
CA GLY A 340 -46.62 31.57 4.20
C GLY A 340 -46.61 30.66 2.97
N GLY A 341 -45.83 29.59 3.03
CA GLY A 341 -45.59 28.65 1.93
C GLY A 341 -44.37 27.78 2.18
N THR A 342 -43.89 27.08 1.15
CA THR A 342 -42.76 26.15 1.26
C THR A 342 -41.50 26.75 0.65
N ILE A 343 -40.43 26.83 1.44
CA ILE A 343 -39.09 27.17 0.95
C ILE A 343 -38.33 25.87 0.68
N ILE A 344 -37.68 25.76 -0.48
CA ILE A 344 -36.74 24.68 -0.80
C ILE A 344 -35.31 25.23 -0.70
N ASP A 345 -34.46 24.59 0.11
CA ASP A 345 -33.01 24.84 0.08
C ASP A 345 -32.27 23.67 -0.59
N VAL A 346 -31.47 23.99 -1.60
CA VAL A 346 -30.63 23.05 -2.34
C VAL A 346 -29.21 23.10 -1.77
N VAL A 347 -28.83 22.07 -1.03
CA VAL A 347 -27.50 21.90 -0.44
C VAL A 347 -26.63 21.09 -1.40
N LYS A 348 -25.69 21.74 -2.08
CA LYS A 348 -24.62 21.08 -2.84
C LYS A 348 -23.49 20.74 -1.88
N TYR A 349 -23.12 19.48 -1.80
CA TYR A 349 -22.01 19.00 -0.96
C TYR A 349 -20.82 18.57 -1.81
N SER A 350 -19.63 18.69 -1.24
CA SER A 350 -18.40 18.16 -1.81
C SER A 350 -17.53 17.44 -0.78
N GLY A 351 -16.84 16.41 -1.23
CA GLY A 351 -15.87 15.66 -0.42
C GLY A 351 -16.50 14.78 0.67
N LEU A 352 -17.72 14.29 0.48
CA LEU A 352 -18.29 13.26 1.36
C LEU A 352 -17.77 11.87 1.02
N ILE A 353 -17.89 10.94 1.97
CA ILE A 353 -17.49 9.56 1.78
C ILE A 353 -18.70 8.76 1.26
N VAL A 354 -18.54 8.15 0.08
CA VAL A 354 -19.57 7.28 -0.52
C VAL A 354 -19.93 6.13 0.43
N GLY A 355 -21.22 5.84 0.55
CA GLY A 355 -21.73 4.74 1.38
C GLY A 355 -21.84 5.04 2.88
N LYS A 356 -21.35 6.19 3.37
CA LYS A 356 -21.56 6.64 4.76
C LYS A 356 -22.85 7.43 4.93
N LYS A 357 -23.49 7.29 6.10
CA LYS A 357 -24.69 8.06 6.44
C LYS A 357 -24.31 9.45 6.93
N TYR A 358 -25.09 10.44 6.50
CA TYR A 358 -24.97 11.83 6.91
C TYR A 358 -26.35 12.42 7.17
N VAL A 359 -26.39 13.45 8.02
CA VAL A 359 -27.60 14.23 8.29
C VAL A 359 -27.32 15.69 7.99
N ILE A 360 -28.10 16.30 7.08
CA ILE A 360 -28.13 17.76 6.94
C ILE A 360 -29.31 18.29 7.75
N LYS A 361 -29.07 19.34 8.54
CA LYS A 361 -30.08 20.07 9.30
C LYS A 361 -30.06 21.53 8.93
N GLY A 362 -31.23 22.08 8.66
CA GLY A 362 -31.43 23.47 8.34
C GLY A 362 -32.34 24.19 9.33
N GLU A 363 -32.15 25.50 9.46
CA GLU A 363 -32.95 26.37 10.32
C GLU A 363 -33.13 27.75 9.68
N LEU A 364 -34.37 28.27 9.71
CA LEU A 364 -34.67 29.61 9.23
C LEU A 364 -34.38 30.65 10.31
N MET A 365 -33.64 31.69 9.93
CA MET A 365 -33.23 32.81 10.77
C MET A 365 -33.92 34.10 10.31
N ASP A 366 -34.31 34.95 11.25
CA ASP A 366 -34.79 36.30 10.94
C ASP A 366 -33.59 37.21 10.61
N LYS A 367 -33.60 37.83 9.42
CA LYS A 367 -32.47 38.65 8.92
C LYS A 367 -32.20 39.87 9.79
N GLU A 368 -33.25 40.47 10.35
CA GLU A 368 -33.20 41.74 11.08
C GLU A 368 -32.66 41.51 12.49
N THR A 369 -33.21 40.52 13.19
CA THR A 369 -32.83 40.24 14.58
C THR A 369 -31.61 39.31 14.67
N GLY A 370 -31.37 38.48 13.65
CA GLY A 370 -30.40 37.40 13.68
C GLY A 370 -30.84 36.21 14.53
N GLU A 371 -32.06 36.20 15.04
CA GLU A 371 -32.59 35.14 15.89
C GLU A 371 -33.22 34.01 15.08
N SER A 372 -33.27 32.81 15.67
CA SER A 372 -33.95 31.67 15.06
C SER A 372 -35.46 31.89 15.04
N THR A 373 -36.09 31.48 13.94
CA THR A 373 -37.56 31.43 13.81
C THR A 373 -38.18 30.19 14.45
N GLY A 374 -37.37 29.19 14.81
CA GLY A 374 -37.81 27.87 15.25
C GLY A 374 -38.23 26.91 14.12
N ILE A 375 -38.31 27.38 12.87
CA ILE A 375 -38.65 26.54 11.72
C ILE A 375 -37.39 25.80 11.26
N LYS A 376 -37.48 24.46 11.22
CA LYS A 376 -36.35 23.56 10.95
C LYS A 376 -36.73 22.49 9.94
N ALA A 377 -35.72 22.00 9.21
CA ALA A 377 -35.82 20.83 8.35
C ALA A 377 -34.58 19.96 8.55
N GLU A 378 -34.70 18.65 8.35
CA GLU A 378 -33.54 17.77 8.33
C GLU A 378 -33.73 16.61 7.35
N LYS A 379 -32.61 16.05 6.88
CA LYS A 379 -32.61 14.92 5.97
C LYS A 379 -31.39 14.04 6.20
N GLU A 380 -31.65 12.76 6.44
CA GLU A 380 -30.64 11.70 6.41
C GLU A 380 -30.45 11.23 4.96
N PHE A 381 -29.20 11.02 4.55
CA PHE A 381 -28.86 10.50 3.23
C PHE A 381 -27.53 9.73 3.24
N THR A 382 -27.32 8.94 2.18
CA THR A 382 -26.07 8.24 1.89
C THR A 382 -25.64 8.63 0.48
N PRO A 383 -24.47 9.24 0.28
CA PRO A 383 -24.06 9.72 -1.01
C PRO A 383 -23.54 8.56 -1.88
N ASP A 384 -23.94 8.54 -3.14
CA ASP A 384 -23.45 7.60 -4.15
C ASP A 384 -22.17 8.09 -4.88
N SER A 385 -21.80 9.36 -4.64
CA SER A 385 -20.63 10.05 -5.18
C SER A 385 -20.08 11.03 -4.14
N PRO A 386 -18.77 11.32 -4.08
CA PRO A 386 -18.20 12.27 -3.12
C PRO A 386 -18.82 13.67 -3.20
N ASP A 387 -19.25 14.06 -4.41
CA ASP A 387 -19.93 15.32 -4.69
C ASP A 387 -21.37 15.07 -5.14
N GLY A 388 -22.29 15.94 -4.73
CA GLY A 388 -23.70 15.82 -5.08
C GLY A 388 -24.58 16.92 -4.48
N LYS A 389 -25.88 16.66 -4.40
CA LYS A 389 -26.85 17.59 -3.83
C LYS A 389 -27.96 16.90 -3.03
N VAL A 390 -28.47 17.61 -2.05
CA VAL A 390 -29.63 17.23 -1.23
C VAL A 390 -30.53 18.45 -1.08
N GLU A 391 -31.84 18.22 -0.97
CA GLU A 391 -32.85 19.28 -0.85
C GLU A 391 -33.55 19.17 0.51
N LEU A 392 -33.70 20.32 1.17
CA LEU A 392 -34.49 20.51 2.39
C LEU A 392 -35.73 21.34 2.09
N SER A 393 -36.83 21.04 2.79
CA SER A 393 -38.13 21.69 2.60
C SER A 393 -38.59 22.27 3.92
N PHE A 394 -38.86 23.58 3.95
CA PHE A 394 -39.29 24.31 5.14
C PHE A 394 -40.72 24.82 4.94
N GLU A 395 -41.62 24.42 5.84
CA GLU A 395 -42.98 24.94 5.87
C GLU A 395 -43.02 26.22 6.72
N VAL A 396 -43.27 27.35 6.07
CA VAL A 396 -43.36 28.66 6.72
C VAL A 396 -44.83 29.03 6.91
N PRO A 397 -45.32 29.19 8.15
CA PRO A 397 -46.70 29.62 8.39
C PRO A 397 -46.86 31.12 8.13
N SER A 398 -48.11 31.60 8.17
CA SER A 398 -48.41 33.04 8.24
C SER A 398 -47.80 33.69 9.49
N GLY A 399 -47.56 35.00 9.45
CA GLY A 399 -47.02 35.77 10.59
C GLY A 399 -45.57 36.25 10.41
N TYR A 400 -44.95 35.94 9.27
CA TYR A 400 -43.65 36.47 8.87
C TYR A 400 -43.76 37.56 7.78
N ALA A 401 -44.97 38.06 7.51
CA ALA A 401 -45.22 39.04 6.46
C ALA A 401 -44.29 40.27 6.57
N GLY A 402 -43.70 40.68 5.46
CA GLY A 402 -42.74 41.78 5.37
C GLY A 402 -41.33 41.48 5.91
N LYS A 403 -41.09 40.32 6.52
CA LYS A 403 -39.76 39.93 7.00
C LYS A 403 -38.87 39.39 5.88
N THR A 404 -37.58 39.32 6.15
CA THR A 404 -36.62 38.56 5.33
C THR A 404 -36.07 37.42 6.18
N LEU A 405 -36.17 36.19 5.67
CA LEU A 405 -35.65 35.00 6.32
C LEU A 405 -34.40 34.50 5.60
N VAL A 406 -33.49 33.86 6.33
CA VAL A 406 -32.25 33.28 5.80
C VAL A 406 -32.10 31.85 6.29
N VAL A 407 -31.79 30.90 5.41
CA VAL A 407 -31.57 29.50 5.82
C VAL A 407 -30.12 29.31 6.26
N PHE A 408 -29.93 28.69 7.42
CA PHE A 408 -28.63 28.18 7.88
C PHE A 408 -28.62 26.66 7.78
N GLU A 409 -27.50 26.10 7.33
CA GLU A 409 -27.36 24.65 7.14
C GLU A 409 -26.15 24.09 7.88
N ARG A 410 -26.31 22.87 8.43
CA ARG A 410 -25.27 22.14 9.14
C ARG A 410 -25.29 20.66 8.75
N ALA A 411 -24.14 20.15 8.35
CA ALA A 411 -23.92 18.75 7.99
C ALA A 411 -23.27 18.00 9.14
N TYR A 412 -23.79 16.81 9.46
CA TYR A 412 -23.30 15.93 10.52
C TYR A 412 -22.99 14.54 9.98
N ASP A 413 -21.96 13.90 10.53
CA ASP A 413 -21.67 12.47 10.28
C ASP A 413 -22.60 11.54 11.07
N GLU A 414 -22.46 10.22 10.85
CA GLU A 414 -23.24 9.17 11.52
C GLU A 414 -23.11 9.16 13.06
N ASN A 415 -22.04 9.75 13.60
CA ASN A 415 -21.79 9.85 15.03
C ASN A 415 -22.31 11.17 15.63
N GLY A 416 -22.91 12.03 14.80
CA GLY A 416 -23.41 13.35 15.19
C GLY A 416 -22.34 14.43 15.29
N LYS A 417 -21.13 14.22 14.75
CA LYS A 417 -20.08 15.23 14.68
C LYS A 417 -20.38 16.20 13.54
N LEU A 418 -20.30 17.51 13.79
CA LEU A 418 -20.41 18.55 12.78
C LEU A 418 -19.21 18.47 11.81
N ILE A 419 -19.48 18.34 10.51
CA ILE A 419 -18.46 18.18 9.47
C ILE A 419 -18.41 19.36 8.49
N ALA A 420 -19.50 20.10 8.31
CA ALA A 420 -19.55 21.34 7.54
C ALA A 420 -20.76 22.20 7.96
N GLU A 421 -20.69 23.50 7.74
CA GLU A 421 -21.83 24.40 7.92
C GLU A 421 -21.79 25.58 6.93
N HIS A 422 -22.96 26.11 6.62
CA HIS A 422 -23.17 27.36 5.90
C HIS A 422 -24.17 28.20 6.69
N ALA A 423 -23.65 29.11 7.49
CA ALA A 423 -24.41 29.90 8.45
C ALA A 423 -24.07 31.40 8.32
N ASP A 424 -24.34 31.97 7.15
CA ASP A 424 -24.11 33.40 6.86
C ASP A 424 -25.44 34.14 6.70
N ILE A 425 -25.78 34.97 7.69
CA ILE A 425 -27.00 35.79 7.72
C ILE A 425 -27.03 36.84 6.59
N ASN A 426 -25.92 37.08 5.90
CA ASN A 426 -25.81 38.05 4.81
C ASN A 426 -25.69 37.39 3.43
N ASP A 427 -25.80 36.05 3.32
CA ASP A 427 -25.77 35.38 2.03
C ASP A 427 -27.08 35.59 1.25
N ARG A 428 -26.99 36.34 0.16
CA ARG A 428 -28.13 36.62 -0.71
C ARG A 428 -28.68 35.38 -1.41
N ALA A 429 -27.86 34.36 -1.64
CA ALA A 429 -28.34 33.09 -2.18
C ALA A 429 -29.28 32.37 -1.20
N GLN A 430 -29.22 32.72 0.08
CA GLN A 430 -30.00 32.15 1.17
C GLN A 430 -31.16 33.01 1.66
N MET A 431 -31.31 34.24 1.15
CA MET A 431 -32.37 35.16 1.58
C MET A 431 -33.68 34.94 0.83
N ILE A 432 -34.77 34.84 1.59
CA ILE A 432 -36.14 34.84 1.09
C ILE A 432 -36.91 36.00 1.73
N ARG A 433 -37.52 36.86 0.91
CA ARG A 433 -38.38 37.95 1.37
C ARG A 433 -39.82 37.46 1.46
N ILE A 434 -40.49 37.69 2.58
CA ILE A 434 -41.91 37.41 2.71
C ILE A 434 -42.68 38.66 2.26
N ALA A 435 -43.69 38.49 1.39
CA ALA A 435 -44.54 39.59 0.96
C ALA A 435 -45.26 40.24 2.16
N SER A 436 -45.58 41.53 2.05
CA SER A 436 -46.32 42.27 3.09
C SER A 436 -47.82 41.99 2.96
N GLU A 437 -48.54 41.98 4.08
CA GLU A 437 -50.01 41.91 4.07
C GLU A 437 -50.58 43.20 3.45
N GLY A 438 -51.32 43.06 2.34
CA GLY A 438 -52.00 44.18 1.67
C GLY A 438 -51.26 44.88 0.53
N GLY A 439 -50.18 44.29 -0.01
CA GLY A 439 -49.50 44.83 -1.20
C GLY A 439 -50.16 44.40 -2.50
N ASP A 440 -50.89 45.31 -3.14
CA ASP A 440 -51.27 45.20 -4.56
C ASP A 440 -50.04 44.93 -5.43
N ILE A 441 -50.16 43.94 -6.33
CA ILE A 441 -49.22 43.72 -7.43
C ILE A 441 -49.38 44.90 -8.40
N SER A 442 -48.70 46.02 -8.15
CA SER A 442 -48.51 47.07 -9.16
C SER A 442 -47.16 47.77 -8.96
N GLY A 443 -46.38 47.79 -10.05
CA GLY A 443 -44.93 47.91 -10.04
C GLY A 443 -44.36 49.23 -9.53
N SER A 444 -43.12 49.13 -9.04
CA SER A 444 -42.17 50.24 -9.01
C SER A 444 -40.81 49.75 -9.51
N SER A 445 -40.48 50.17 -10.72
CA SER A 445 -39.14 50.13 -11.29
C SER A 445 -38.19 51.00 -10.47
N GLY A 446 -37.37 50.37 -9.63
CA GLY A 446 -36.20 50.97 -8.99
C GLY A 446 -34.92 50.56 -9.72
N ASP A 447 -34.45 51.48 -10.55
CA ASP A 447 -33.14 51.59 -11.21
C ASP A 447 -32.03 50.61 -10.76
N PHE A 448 -31.72 49.64 -11.61
CA PHE A 448 -30.41 48.96 -11.65
C PHE A 448 -29.84 49.13 -13.06
N GLY A 449 -28.63 49.71 -13.11
CA GLY A 449 -27.94 50.09 -14.33
C GLY A 449 -27.84 48.97 -15.36
N SER A 450 -28.25 49.33 -16.57
CA SER A 450 -28.11 48.61 -17.84
C SER A 450 -26.68 48.13 -18.11
N LEU A 451 -26.54 46.85 -18.44
CA LEU A 451 -25.69 46.37 -19.54
C LEU A 451 -26.23 45.04 -20.09
N GLY A 452 -26.72 45.08 -21.35
CA GLY A 452 -26.73 43.93 -22.27
C GLY A 452 -28.01 43.09 -22.29
N GLY A 453 -28.94 43.43 -23.17
CA GLY A 453 -30.14 42.64 -23.43
C GLY A 453 -29.93 41.50 -24.43
N LEU A 454 -30.69 40.42 -24.25
CA LEU A 454 -31.32 39.61 -25.30
C LEU A 454 -32.62 39.06 -24.69
N GLY A 455 -33.76 39.39 -25.30
CA GLY A 455 -35.08 39.05 -24.77
C GLY A 455 -35.65 37.76 -25.37
N PHE A 456 -36.51 37.10 -24.59
CA PHE A 456 -37.63 36.29 -25.07
C PHE A 456 -38.77 36.40 -24.06
N GLY A 457 -39.98 36.59 -24.57
CA GLY A 457 -41.15 36.91 -23.77
C GLY A 457 -42.02 35.73 -23.39
N SER A 458 -43.14 36.12 -22.77
CA SER A 458 -44.39 35.39 -22.55
C SER A 458 -44.65 34.93 -21.11
N SER A 459 -45.63 35.63 -20.56
CA SER A 459 -46.42 35.43 -19.36
C SER A 459 -47.09 34.07 -19.24
N GLY A 460 -47.16 33.56 -18.00
CA GLY A 460 -48.09 32.53 -17.55
C GLY A 460 -48.09 32.48 -16.03
N GLY A 461 -48.94 33.31 -15.40
CA GLY A 461 -49.16 33.30 -13.96
C GLY A 461 -50.04 32.12 -13.54
N GLY A 462 -49.55 31.28 -12.64
CA GLY A 462 -50.29 30.22 -11.97
C GLY A 462 -50.47 30.58 -10.50
N ASP A 463 -51.72 30.82 -10.12
CA ASP A 463 -52.21 31.16 -8.80
C ASP A 463 -51.99 29.99 -7.81
N CYS A 464 -51.22 30.22 -6.74
CA CYS A 464 -51.04 29.29 -5.62
C CYS A 464 -51.77 29.82 -4.37
N GLY A 465 -53.09 29.98 -4.50
CA GLY A 465 -53.98 30.19 -3.36
C GLY A 465 -54.19 28.90 -2.58
N GLY A 466 -53.89 28.93 -1.29
CA GLY A 466 -53.95 27.78 -0.38
C GLY A 466 -55.30 27.06 -0.34
N GLY A 467 -55.25 25.73 -0.29
CA GLY A 467 -56.39 24.86 -0.08
C GLY A 467 -55.94 23.44 0.25
N ASN A 468 -56.04 23.07 1.52
CA ASN A 468 -55.92 21.69 1.97
C ASN A 468 -57.06 20.85 1.35
N CYS A 469 -56.72 19.96 0.43
CA CYS A 469 -57.60 18.89 -0.03
C CYS A 469 -56.85 17.56 0.08
N GLY A 470 -56.85 16.99 1.29
CA GLY A 470 -56.73 15.55 1.44
C GLY A 470 -57.89 14.85 0.74
N GLY A 471 -57.60 13.76 0.05
CA GLY A 471 -58.60 12.97 -0.66
C GLY A 471 -57.97 11.80 -1.40
N ASP A 472 -57.78 10.71 -0.65
CA ASP A 472 -57.54 9.37 -1.18
C ASP A 472 -58.68 8.98 -2.14
N CYS A 473 -58.34 8.63 -3.38
CA CYS A 473 -59.21 7.96 -4.34
C CYS A 473 -58.33 7.01 -5.17
N GLY A 474 -58.34 5.74 -4.78
CA GLY A 474 -57.65 4.68 -5.49
C GLY A 474 -58.28 4.31 -6.83
N GLY A 475 -57.55 3.46 -7.54
CA GLY A 475 -58.12 2.49 -8.48
C GLY A 475 -58.12 2.88 -9.96
N GLY A 476 -57.19 2.28 -10.70
CA GLY A 476 -57.58 1.45 -11.85
C GLY A 476 -57.75 2.10 -13.22
N ASN A 477 -56.71 1.87 -14.03
CA ASN A 477 -56.76 1.32 -15.38
C ASN A 477 -56.97 2.24 -16.60
N CYS A 478 -56.27 1.79 -17.63
CA CYS A 478 -55.91 2.37 -18.91
C CYS A 478 -57.07 2.54 -19.89
N GLY A 479 -56.89 3.43 -20.88
CA GLY A 479 -57.63 3.38 -22.13
C GLY A 479 -57.35 4.54 -23.10
N GLY A 480 -56.69 4.22 -24.23
CA GLY A 480 -56.76 4.80 -25.60
C GLY A 480 -56.84 6.33 -25.79
N GLY A 481 -56.15 6.96 -26.73
CA GLY A 481 -55.52 6.54 -27.98
C GLY A 481 -55.71 7.65 -29.03
N CYS A 482 -54.61 7.99 -29.72
CA CYS A 482 -54.48 8.45 -31.11
C CYS A 482 -54.57 9.95 -31.52
N ASP A 483 -53.60 10.26 -32.40
CA ASP A 483 -53.52 11.27 -33.48
C ASP A 483 -53.12 12.73 -33.15
N ALA A 484 -52.34 13.46 -33.95
CA ALA A 484 -51.45 13.21 -35.10
C ALA A 484 -50.75 14.55 -35.49
N GLY A 485 -49.54 14.48 -36.09
CA GLY A 485 -48.90 15.53 -36.91
C GLY A 485 -48.03 16.57 -36.15
N SER A 486 -46.83 16.96 -36.56
CA SER A 486 -46.13 16.88 -37.86
C SER A 486 -44.64 17.25 -37.74
N SER A 487 -43.79 16.53 -38.52
CA SER A 487 -42.52 16.94 -39.20
C SER A 487 -41.36 17.59 -38.40
N GLY A 488 -40.09 17.17 -38.50
CA GLY A 488 -39.46 16.15 -39.32
C GLY A 488 -37.92 16.10 -39.18
N CYS A 489 -37.38 14.95 -39.62
CA CYS A 489 -36.04 14.65 -40.18
C CYS A 489 -34.74 14.78 -39.35
N GLY A 490 -34.05 13.65 -39.17
CA GLY A 490 -32.62 13.64 -38.85
C GLY A 490 -31.96 12.30 -38.47
N GLY A 491 -32.05 11.25 -39.31
CA GLY A 491 -31.00 10.22 -39.49
C GLY A 491 -30.77 9.13 -38.42
N CYS A 492 -31.14 7.88 -38.75
CA CYS A 492 -30.74 6.64 -38.07
C CYS A 492 -29.63 5.90 -38.84
N GLY A 493 -28.82 5.12 -38.11
CA GLY A 493 -28.08 3.93 -38.56
C GLY A 493 -27.62 3.17 -37.30
N SER A 494 -28.34 2.12 -36.88
CA SER A 494 -28.19 0.68 -37.24
C SER A 494 -27.31 -0.06 -36.22
N ASP A 495 -27.59 -1.23 -35.65
CA ASP A 495 -28.72 -2.16 -35.65
C ASP A 495 -28.48 -3.14 -34.48
N CYS A 496 -29.54 -3.55 -33.79
CA CYS A 496 -29.59 -4.79 -33.01
C CYS A 496 -30.79 -5.61 -33.52
N LYS A 497 -30.48 -6.81 -34.07
CA LYS A 497 -31.11 -8.13 -33.82
C LYS A 497 -32.64 -8.25 -33.99
N ASP A 498 -33.21 -9.28 -34.62
CA ASP A 498 -32.98 -10.73 -34.56
C ASP A 498 -33.64 -11.40 -35.78
N ASP A 499 -33.40 -12.70 -35.99
CA ASP A 499 -34.55 -13.60 -36.15
C ASP A 499 -34.28 -15.09 -35.90
N SER A 500 -35.30 -15.68 -35.26
CA SER A 500 -35.80 -17.05 -35.34
C SER A 500 -35.42 -18.06 -34.24
N GLY A 501 -36.48 -18.61 -33.61
CA GLY A 501 -36.44 -20.00 -33.12
C GLY A 501 -37.19 -20.38 -31.83
N ASP A 502 -38.42 -19.91 -31.67
CA ASP A 502 -39.61 -20.59 -31.11
C ASP A 502 -39.56 -21.65 -29.95
N CYS A 503 -40.51 -21.45 -29.03
CA CYS A 503 -41.26 -22.38 -28.18
C CYS A 503 -40.56 -23.46 -27.31
N GLY A 504 -40.69 -23.26 -25.99
CA GLY A 504 -41.71 -24.03 -25.25
C GLY A 504 -41.25 -24.97 -24.12
N GLY A 505 -41.88 -24.81 -22.95
CA GLY A 505 -42.17 -25.91 -22.04
C GLY A 505 -41.25 -26.07 -20.83
N GLY A 506 -41.71 -25.61 -19.66
CA GLY A 506 -41.09 -25.92 -18.38
C GLY A 506 -41.42 -27.33 -17.87
N CYS A 507 -40.59 -27.81 -16.94
CA CYS A 507 -40.99 -28.67 -15.81
C CYS A 507 -39.86 -28.68 -14.77
N SER A 508 -40.23 -28.35 -13.55
CA SER A 508 -39.52 -28.58 -12.30
C SER A 508 -39.38 -30.07 -11.99
N GLU A 509 -38.28 -30.51 -11.37
CA GLU A 509 -38.29 -31.11 -10.02
C GLU A 509 -36.90 -31.60 -9.58
N SER A 510 -36.75 -31.51 -8.27
CA SER A 510 -35.71 -32.00 -7.36
C SER A 510 -35.30 -33.47 -7.54
N GLY A 511 -34.04 -33.79 -7.22
CA GLY A 511 -33.62 -35.17 -7.01
C GLY A 511 -32.15 -35.32 -6.61
N THR A 512 -31.94 -35.56 -5.32
CA THR A 512 -30.68 -35.92 -4.63
C THR A 512 -29.99 -37.18 -5.19
N GLY A 513 -28.66 -37.25 -5.08
CA GLY A 513 -27.93 -38.53 -5.04
C GLY A 513 -26.50 -38.47 -5.54
N GLY A 514 -25.53 -38.48 -4.63
CA GLY A 514 -24.11 -38.58 -4.97
C GLY A 514 -23.66 -39.99 -5.35
N CYS A 515 -22.58 -40.09 -6.14
CA CYS A 515 -21.55 -41.10 -5.93
C CYS A 515 -20.25 -40.75 -6.67
N ARG A 516 -19.15 -41.21 -6.09
CA ARG A 516 -17.75 -41.03 -6.46
C ARG A 516 -17.41 -41.48 -7.89
N GLY A 517 -16.48 -40.78 -8.53
CA GLY A 517 -15.80 -41.24 -9.74
C GLY A 517 -14.50 -40.46 -9.96
N VAL A 518 -13.38 -41.11 -9.66
CA VAL A 518 -12.01 -40.63 -9.87
C VAL A 518 -11.71 -40.61 -11.37
N ALA A 519 -11.20 -39.49 -11.90
CA ALA A 519 -10.42 -39.49 -13.13
C ALA A 519 -9.35 -38.39 -13.09
N ARG A 520 -8.10 -38.84 -12.92
CA ARG A 520 -6.90 -38.08 -13.31
C ARG A 520 -6.97 -37.80 -14.80
N VAL A 521 -6.74 -36.56 -15.21
CA VAL A 521 -6.21 -36.25 -16.54
C VAL A 521 -4.97 -35.41 -16.36
N THR A 522 -3.84 -36.07 -16.59
CA THR A 522 -2.52 -35.50 -16.87
C THR A 522 -2.62 -34.75 -18.20
N LEU A 523 -2.15 -33.50 -18.27
CA LEU A 523 -1.76 -32.88 -19.53
C LEU A 523 -0.32 -32.39 -19.40
N GLU A 524 0.55 -33.11 -20.12
CA GLU A 524 1.96 -32.83 -20.31
C GLU A 524 2.17 -31.54 -21.10
N SER A 525 3.26 -30.89 -20.71
CA SER A 525 3.98 -29.81 -21.38
C SER A 525 4.20 -30.00 -22.88
N ARG A 526 4.02 -28.93 -23.66
CA ARG A 526 4.79 -28.69 -24.90
C ARG A 526 5.16 -27.23 -25.06
N ASP A 527 6.47 -27.00 -25.02
CA ASP A 527 7.29 -26.02 -25.74
C ASP A 527 6.63 -24.76 -26.31
N PHE A 528 7.07 -23.60 -25.82
CA PHE A 528 7.13 -22.38 -26.62
C PHE A 528 8.50 -21.72 -26.47
N ARG A 529 9.35 -21.90 -27.49
CA ARG A 529 10.57 -21.10 -27.71
C ARG A 529 10.18 -19.82 -28.45
N VAL A 530 10.40 -18.66 -27.84
CA VAL A 530 10.36 -17.37 -28.56
C VAL A 530 11.78 -16.99 -28.93
N ARG A 531 12.06 -16.94 -30.24
CA ARG A 531 13.28 -16.36 -30.82
C ARG A 531 13.10 -14.85 -30.92
N LEU A 532 14.09 -14.12 -30.41
CA LEU A 532 14.39 -12.74 -30.75
C LEU A 532 14.61 -12.60 -32.27
N ALA A 533 14.00 -11.56 -32.84
CA ALA A 533 14.37 -11.03 -34.14
C ALA A 533 14.70 -9.55 -33.97
N GLU A 534 15.99 -9.24 -34.04
CA GLU A 534 16.50 -7.91 -34.35
C GLU A 534 16.12 -7.55 -35.79
N ARG A 535 15.79 -6.27 -36.05
CA ARG A 535 16.07 -5.59 -37.31
C ARG A 535 16.10 -4.07 -37.13
N HIS A 536 17.30 -3.54 -37.42
CA HIS A 536 17.72 -2.21 -37.89
C HIS A 536 17.52 -0.98 -37.02
#